data_AF-A0A0M5DQ46-F1
#
_entry.id   AF-A0A0M5DQ46-F1
#
_cell.length_a   1.000
_cell.length_b   1.000
_cell.length_c   1.000
_cell.angle_alpha   90.00
_cell.angle_beta   90.00
_cell.angle_gamma   90.00
#
_symmetry.space_group_name_H-M   'P 1'
#
loop_
_entity.id
_entity.type
_entity.pdbx_description
1 polymer ?
#
loop_
_entity_poly.entity_id
_entity_poly.type
_entity_poly.pdbx_seq_one_letter_code
_entity_poly.pdbx_strand_id
1 'polypeptide(L)' 'MFPDFYLLDTKSDKPFPMEVFGMATPAYLARKQLKKDYYNREYGPYGWWHWDATTASETMVLPHFPESRKPLSTGTPA' A
#
# COMPACT_ATOMS: atom_id res chain seq x y z
N MET A 1 -7.86 -12.58 1.35
CA MET A 1 -6.58 -12.52 2.10
C MET A 1 -6.53 -11.16 2.79
N PHE A 2 -5.94 -11.06 3.98
CA PHE A 2 -5.80 -9.78 4.68
C PHE A 2 -4.44 -9.13 4.35
N PRO A 3 -4.41 -7.80 4.18
CA PRO A 3 -3.16 -7.04 4.09
C PRO A 3 -2.49 -6.95 5.45
N ASP A 4 -1.21 -6.58 5.45
CA ASP A 4 -0.46 -6.34 6.67
C ASP A 4 -1.02 -5.12 7.42
N PHE A 5 -1.45 -4.09 6.69
CA PHE A 5 -2.03 -2.87 7.23
C PHE A 5 -3.18 -2.32 6.39
N TYR A 6 -3.99 -1.46 7.00
CA TYR A 6 -4.95 -0.59 6.31
C TYR A 6 -4.63 0.87 6.66
N LEU A 7 -4.50 1.71 5.63
CA LEU A 7 -4.37 3.16 5.77
C LEU A 7 -5.78 3.76 5.74
N LEU A 8 -6.14 4.47 6.81
CA LEU A 8 -7.50 4.99 7.03
C LEU A 8 -7.62 6.49 6.76
N ASP A 9 -6.50 7.18 6.66
CA ASP A 9 -6.38 8.62 6.48
C ASP A 9 -6.03 9.00 5.05
N THR A 10 -6.25 8.13 4.06
CA THR A 10 -6.02 8.45 2.64
C THR A 10 -7.18 9.23 2.02
N LYS A 11 -6.98 9.80 0.83
CA LYS A 11 -8.07 10.40 0.03
C LYS A 11 -9.13 9.39 -0.44
N SER A 12 -8.88 8.09 -0.33
CA SER A 12 -9.88 7.06 -0.63
C SER A 12 -11.07 7.15 0.33
N ASP A 13 -12.27 6.83 -0.15
CA ASP A 13 -13.48 6.69 0.68
C ASP A 13 -13.58 5.32 1.36
N LYS A 14 -12.66 4.41 1.05
CA LYS A 14 -12.55 3.07 1.66
C LYS A 14 -11.17 2.89 2.30
N PRO A 15 -11.03 2.02 3.33
CA PRO A 15 -9.73 1.63 3.86
C PRO A 15 -8.78 1.21 2.74
N PHE A 16 -7.57 1.80 2.73
CA PHE A 16 -6.60 1.59 1.66
C PHE A 16 -5.58 0.52 2.09
N PRO A 17 -5.58 -0.67 1.50
CA PRO A 17 -4.70 -1.77 1.91
C PRO A 17 -3.22 -1.44 1.67
N MET A 18 -2.37 -1.93 2.55
CA MET A 18 -0.92 -1.87 2.44
C MET A 18 -0.28 -3.24 2.71
N GLU A 19 0.57 -3.67 1.80
CA GLU A 19 1.28 -4.97 1.87
C GLU A 19 2.80 -4.78 1.71
N VAL A 20 3.59 -5.46 2.56
CA VAL A 20 5.05 -5.40 2.53
C VAL A 20 5.63 -6.79 2.25
N PHE A 21 6.32 -6.94 1.12
CA PHE A 21 6.97 -8.18 0.75
C PHE A 21 8.43 -8.19 1.22
N GLY A 22 8.77 -9.11 2.14
CA GLY A 22 10.08 -9.17 2.79
C GLY A 22 10.91 -10.43 2.52
N MET A 23 10.46 -11.32 1.62
CA MET A 23 11.13 -12.60 1.36
C MET A 23 11.17 -12.91 -0.15
N ALA A 24 12.22 -13.58 -0.61
CA ALA A 24 12.45 -13.88 -2.03
C ALA A 24 12.60 -15.38 -2.35
N THR A 25 12.12 -16.27 -1.47
CA THR A 25 12.12 -17.71 -1.76
C THR A 25 11.11 -18.04 -2.87
N PRO A 26 11.34 -19.07 -3.72
CA PRO A 26 10.43 -19.37 -4.84
C PRO A 26 8.97 -19.57 -4.44
N ALA A 27 8.72 -20.30 -3.35
CA ALA A 27 7.37 -20.51 -2.82
C ALA A 27 6.72 -19.19 -2.36
N TYR A 28 7.50 -18.28 -1.77
CA TYR A 28 7.00 -16.96 -1.37
C TYR A 28 6.69 -16.08 -2.59
N LEU A 29 7.53 -16.10 -3.63
CA LEU A 29 7.31 -15.34 -4.86
C LEU A 29 6.02 -15.76 -5.58
N ALA A 30 5.72 -17.06 -5.63
CA ALA A 30 4.45 -17.56 -6.18
C ALA A 30 3.24 -17.02 -5.38
N ARG A 31 3.32 -17.04 -4.05
CA ARG A 31 2.27 -16.51 -3.18
C ARG A 31 2.14 -14.99 -3.26
N LYS A 32 3.25 -14.28 -3.42
CA LYS A 32 3.29 -12.83 -3.68
C LYS A 32 2.48 -12.52 -4.93
N GLN A 33 2.71 -13.21 -6.05
CA GLN A 33 1.95 -12.96 -7.28
C GLN A 33 0.45 -13.18 -7.08
N LEU A 34 0.05 -14.27 -6.42
CA LEU A 34 -1.37 -14.53 -6.09
C LEU A 34 -1.99 -13.42 -5.22
N LYS A 35 -1.24 -12.87 -4.26
CA LYS A 35 -1.68 -11.71 -3.47
C LYS A 35 -1.87 -10.47 -4.35
N LYS A 36 -0.91 -10.17 -5.23
CA LYS A 36 -1.00 -9.02 -6.16
C LYS A 36 -2.25 -9.14 -7.06
N ASP A 37 -2.49 -10.33 -7.62
CA ASP A 37 -3.64 -10.57 -8.50
C ASP A 37 -4.97 -10.42 -7.74
N TYR A 38 -5.02 -10.94 -6.51
CA TYR A 38 -6.17 -10.76 -5.61
C TYR A 38 -6.44 -9.28 -5.32
N TYR A 39 -5.41 -8.50 -4.95
CA TYR A 39 -5.58 -7.09 -4.61
C TYR A 39 -5.92 -6.22 -5.82
N ASN A 40 -5.33 -6.48 -6.98
CA ASN A 40 -5.70 -5.81 -8.23
C ASN A 40 -7.16 -6.06 -8.60
N ARG A 41 -7.68 -7.26 -8.36
CA ARG A 41 -9.10 -7.58 -8.58
C ARG A 41 -10.03 -6.92 -7.56
N GLU A 42 -9.65 -6.92 -6.28
CA GLU A 42 -10.51 -6.46 -5.18
C GLU A 42 -10.53 -4.93 -5.05
N TYR A 43 -9.37 -4.30 -5.17
CA TYR A 43 -9.18 -2.87 -4.91
C TYR A 43 -8.90 -2.08 -6.19
N GLY A 44 -8.65 -2.75 -7.31
CA GLY A 44 -8.15 -2.13 -8.54
C GLY A 44 -6.63 -1.96 -8.53
N PRO A 45 -6.00 -1.72 -9.69
CA PRO A 45 -4.54 -1.62 -9.82
C PRO A 45 -3.89 -0.45 -9.06
N TYR A 46 -4.70 0.53 -8.63
CA TYR A 46 -4.25 1.71 -7.89
C TYR A 46 -4.92 1.86 -6.51
N GLY A 47 -5.73 0.89 -6.09
CA GLY A 47 -6.50 0.97 -4.84
C GLY A 47 -5.82 0.36 -3.62
N TRP A 48 -4.53 0.01 -3.74
CA TRP A 48 -3.72 -0.56 -2.66
C TRP A 48 -2.25 -0.18 -2.85
N TRP A 49 -1.50 -0.11 -1.75
CA TRP A 49 -0.08 0.21 -1.74
C TRP A 49 0.72 -1.06 -1.49
N HIS A 50 1.89 -1.17 -2.12
CA HIS A 50 2.79 -2.26 -1.82
C HIS A 50 4.25 -1.87 -1.96
N TRP A 51 5.09 -2.59 -1.21
CA TRP A 51 6.53 -2.48 -1.32
C TRP A 51 7.18 -3.85 -1.32
N ASP A 52 8.19 -4.00 -2.18
CA ASP A 52 9.09 -5.14 -2.16
C ASP A 52 10.41 -4.72 -1.50
N ALA A 53 10.55 -5.07 -0.23
CA ALA A 53 11.75 -4.79 0.56
C ALA A 53 12.95 -5.66 0.14
N THR A 54 12.73 -6.72 -0.65
CA THR A 54 13.81 -7.59 -1.13
C THR A 54 14.54 -7.02 -2.34
N THR A 55 13.93 -6.06 -3.02
CA THR A 55 14.49 -5.42 -4.21
C THR A 55 15.01 -4.01 -3.92
N ALA A 56 15.09 -3.61 -2.65
CA ALA A 56 15.54 -2.28 -2.26
C ALA A 56 17.03 -2.10 -2.64
N SER A 57 17.29 -1.25 -3.64
CA SER A 57 18.61 -0.70 -3.92
C SER A 57 18.85 0.54 -3.05
N GLU A 58 20.09 1.01 -2.94
CA GLU A 58 20.44 2.28 -2.27
C GLU A 58 19.60 3.48 -2.74
N THR A 59 19.03 3.39 -3.95
CA THR A 59 18.21 4.43 -4.59
C THR A 59 16.70 4.25 -4.43
N MET A 60 16.21 3.12 -3.90
CA MET A 60 14.77 2.84 -3.78
C MET A 60 14.45 2.27 -2.39
N VAL A 61 14.49 3.17 -1.40
CA VAL A 61 14.34 2.83 0.02
C VAL A 61 12.88 2.59 0.43
N LEU A 62 11.92 3.36 -0.13
CA LEU A 62 10.50 3.22 0.17
C LEU A 62 9.64 3.98 -0.87
N PRO A 63 8.61 3.36 -1.49
CA PRO A 63 7.67 4.09 -2.35
C PRO A 63 6.92 5.18 -1.60
N HIS A 64 6.52 6.26 -2.28
CA HIS A 64 5.67 7.28 -1.67
C HIS A 64 4.34 6.67 -1.23
N PHE A 65 3.90 7.03 -0.02
CA PHE A 65 2.57 6.71 0.48
C PHE A 65 1.49 7.41 -0.34
N PRO A 66 0.26 6.87 -0.37
CA PRO A 66 -0.88 7.58 -0.94
C PRO A 66 -1.11 8.91 -0.22
N GLU A 67 -1.69 9.88 -0.92
CA GLU A 67 -1.98 11.18 -0.31
C GLU A 67 -2.95 11.04 0.85
N SER A 68 -2.60 11.67 1.98
CA SER A 68 -3.50 11.75 3.11
C SER A 68 -4.66 12.72 2.81
N ARG A 69 -5.83 12.40 3.38
CA ARG A 69 -6.94 13.31 3.54
C ARG A 69 -6.45 14.39 4.50
N LYS A 70 -6.02 15.54 3.96
CA LYS A 70 -5.62 16.69 4.79
C LYS A 70 -6.73 16.92 5.84
N PRO A 71 -6.40 17.11 7.12
CA PRO A 71 -7.38 17.63 8.06
C PRO A 71 -7.95 18.91 7.47
N LEU A 72 -9.27 19.13 7.55
CA LEU A 72 -9.80 20.45 7.25
C LEU A 72 -8.98 21.44 8.08
N SER A 73 -8.25 22.35 7.42
CA SER A 73 -7.63 23.48 8.11
C SER A 73 -8.77 24.17 8.85
N THR A 74 -8.73 24.10 10.18
CA THR A 74 -9.62 24.90 11.02
C THR A 74 -9.28 26.34 10.71
N GLY A 75 -10.10 26.96 9.85
CA GLY A 75 -9.97 28.37 9.54
C GLY A 75 -9.94 29.14 10.84
N THR A 76 -8.89 29.93 11.04
CA THR A 76 -8.83 30.94 12.09
C THR A 76 -10.06 31.84 11.90
N PRO A 77 -10.99 31.92 12.87
CA PRO A 77 -12.03 32.94 12.81
C PRO A 77 -11.37 34.31 12.95
N ALA A 78 -11.84 35.25 12.13
CA ALA A 78 -11.45 36.65 12.12
C ALA A 78 -11.65 37.35 13.48
#